data_AF-A0A7R9MQ92-F1
#
_entry.id   AF-A0A7R9MQ92-F1
#
_cell.length_a   1.000
_cell.length_b   1.000
_cell.length_c   1.000
_cell.angle_alpha   90.00
_cell.angle_beta   90.00
_cell.angle_gamma   90.00
#
_symmetry.space_group_name_H-M   'P 1'
#
loop_
_entity.id
_entity.type
_entity.pdbx_description
1 polymer ?
#
loop_
_entity_poly.entity_id
_entity_poly.type
_entity_poly.pdbx_seq_one_letter_code
_entity_poly.pdbx_strand_id
1 'polypeptide(L)' 'STEPVGAISLHGYCAGVANETIAGQSHVFRLVRYATPQKYFSAIDGETAIQWVSTINQSATRINQIPFT' A
#
# COMPACT_ATOMS: atom_id res chain seq x y z
N SER A 1 -11.13 17.34 12.79
CA SER A 1 -11.71 16.03 13.15
C SER A 1 -10.64 14.97 12.98
N THR A 2 -10.49 14.06 13.93
CA THR A 2 -9.54 12.92 13.86
C THR A 2 -10.22 11.63 13.40
N GLU A 3 -11.50 11.71 13.01
CA GLU A 3 -12.24 10.54 12.53
C GLU A 3 -11.73 10.13 11.14
N PRO A 4 -11.51 8.82 10.92
CA PRO A 4 -11.07 8.33 9.62
C PRO A 4 -12.15 8.57 8.57
N VAL A 5 -11.77 9.22 7.47
CA VAL A 5 -12.66 9.50 6.32
C VAL A 5 -12.98 8.21 5.54
N GLY A 6 -12.22 7.14 5.76
CA GLY A 6 -12.45 5.82 5.17
C GLY A 6 -11.39 4.80 5.57
N ALA A 7 -11.57 3.55 5.15
CA ALA A 7 -10.63 2.46 5.41
C ALA A 7 -10.43 1.58 4.17
N ILE A 8 -9.24 0.98 4.05
CA ILE A 8 -8.90 0.00 3.01
C ILE A 8 -8.39 -1.27 3.70
N SER A 9 -9.02 -2.42 3.41
CA SER A 9 -8.49 -3.70 3.84
C SER A 9 -7.25 -4.06 3.02
N LEU A 10 -6.14 -4.34 3.70
CA LEU A 10 -4.87 -4.74 3.08
C LEU A 10 -4.75 -6.26 2.89
N HIS A 11 -5.77 -7.04 3.28
CA HIS A 11 -5.72 -8.49 3.13
C HIS A 11 -5.63 -8.90 1.65
N GLY A 12 -4.61 -9.69 1.33
CA GLY A 12 -4.32 -10.14 -0.05
C GLY A 12 -3.79 -9.06 -0.99
N TYR A 13 -3.44 -7.87 -0.46
CA TYR A 13 -2.73 -6.84 -1.22
C TYR A 13 -1.22 -6.93 -1.01
N CYS A 14 -0.48 -6.65 -2.08
CA CYS A 14 0.95 -6.37 -2.05
C CYS A 14 1.19 -4.92 -2.49
N ALA A 15 2.17 -4.26 -1.89
CA ALA A 15 2.60 -2.92 -2.23
C ALA A 15 3.90 -2.93 -3.05
N GLY A 16 4.07 -1.96 -3.94
CA GLY A 16 5.32 -1.74 -4.67
C GLY A 16 5.50 -0.29 -5.08
N VAL A 17 6.76 0.16 -5.18
CA VAL A 17 7.10 1.48 -5.71
C VAL A 17 6.78 1.51 -7.20
N ALA A 18 6.20 2.61 -7.67
CA ALA A 18 6.08 2.90 -9.10
C ALA A 18 7.27 3.77 -9.51
N ASN A 19 8.13 3.23 -10.37
CA ASN A 19 9.32 3.94 -10.90
C ASN A 19 8.96 5.01 -11.95
N GLU A 20 7.68 5.24 -12.17
CA GLU A 20 7.13 6.09 -13.21
C GLU A 20 6.42 7.28 -12.57
N THR A 21 6.57 8.46 -13.14
CA THR A 21 5.72 9.60 -12.80
C THR A 21 4.31 9.31 -13.31
N ILE A 22 3.37 9.11 -12.39
CA ILE A 22 1.97 8.83 -12.73
C ILE A 22 1.17 10.11 -12.55
N ALA A 23 0.55 10.60 -13.64
CA ALA A 23 -0.26 11.83 -13.65
C ALA A 23 0.46 13.05 -13.03
N GLY A 24 1.77 13.18 -13.27
CA GLY A 24 2.59 14.27 -12.73
C GLY A 24 2.96 14.16 -11.25
N GLN A 25 2.60 13.05 -10.58
CA GLN A 25 2.96 12.79 -9.19
C GLN A 25 4.32 12.09 -9.08
N SER A 26 5.13 12.53 -8.12
CA SER A 26 6.41 11.92 -7.74
C SER A 26 6.23 10.97 -6.56
N HIS A 27 7.20 10.07 -6.34
CA HIS A 27 7.21 9.20 -5.15
C HIS A 27 5.95 8.33 -5.02
N VAL A 28 5.51 7.80 -6.16
CA VAL A 28 4.28 7.02 -6.24
C VAL A 28 4.54 5.58 -5.80
N PHE A 29 3.61 5.03 -5.03
CA PHE A 29 3.52 3.60 -4.75
C PHE A 29 2.13 3.09 -5.07
N ARG A 30 2.02 1.78 -5.29
CA ARG A 30 0.77 1.13 -5.67
C ARG A 30 0.44 -0.05 -4.78
N LEU A 31 -0.85 -0.29 -4.61
CA LEU A 31 -1.41 -1.52 -4.07
C LEU A 31 -1.93 -2.40 -5.21
N VAL A 32 -1.52 -3.66 -5.19
CA VAL A 32 -1.88 -4.66 -6.19
C VAL A 32 -2.49 -5.86 -5.48
N ARG A 33 -3.63 -6.34 -5.98
CA ARG A 33 -4.25 -7.59 -5.56
C ARG A 33 -4.79 -8.32 -6.79
N TYR A 34 -4.71 -9.64 -6.78
CA TYR A 34 -5.15 -10.49 -7.88
C TYR A 34 -6.60 -10.17 -8.30
N ALA A 35 -6.82 -10.02 -9.61
CA ALA A 35 -8.12 -9.72 -10.22
C ALA A 35 -8.82 -8.45 -9.70
N THR A 36 -8.08 -7.50 -9.11
CA THR A 36 -8.61 -6.20 -8.69
C THR A 36 -7.85 -5.05 -9.35
N PRO A 37 -8.52 -3.91 -9.61
CA PRO A 37 -7.84 -2.70 -10.08
C PRO A 37 -6.74 -2.26 -9.11
N GLN A 38 -5.63 -1.79 -9.67
CA GLN A 38 -4.53 -1.22 -8.91
C GLN A 38 -4.95 0.11 -8.28
N LYS A 39 -4.45 0.39 -7.08
CA LYS A 39 -4.65 1.68 -6.40
C LYS A 39 -3.31 2.38 -6.27
N TYR A 40 -3.28 3.66 -6.60
CA TYR A 40 -2.06 4.48 -6.57
C TYR A 40 -2.13 5.51 -5.45
N PHE A 41 -0.98 5.75 -4.84
CA PHE A 41 -0.78 6.69 -3.74
C PHE A 41 0.53 7.45 -3.96
N SER A 42 0.55 8.72 -3.55
CA SER A 42 1.76 9.54 -3.61
C SER A 42 2.25 9.81 -2.19
N ALA A 43 3.55 9.60 -1.96
CA ALA A 43 4.19 10.02 -0.71
C ALA A 43 4.77 11.43 -0.86
N ILE A 44 5.20 12.00 0.26
CA ILE A 44 5.89 13.30 0.31
C ILE A 44 7.30 13.23 -0.30
N ASP A 45 7.95 12.07 -0.22
CA ASP A 45 9.29 11.80 -0.74
C ASP A 45 9.49 10.30 -1.02
N GLY A 46 10.63 9.96 -1.64
CA GLY A 46 10.94 8.58 -2.06
C GLY A 46 11.18 7.63 -0.89
N GLU A 47 11.78 8.11 0.21
CA GLU A 47 12.03 7.29 1.39
C GLU A 47 10.72 6.89 2.08
N THR A 48 9.80 7.85 2.21
CA THR A 48 8.46 7.63 2.74
C THR A 48 7.68 6.65 1.88
N ALA A 49 7.79 6.73 0.54
CA ALA A 49 7.17 5.75 -0.35
C ALA A 49 7.69 4.32 -0.10
N ILE A 50 9.01 4.16 0.05
CA ILE A 50 9.64 2.87 0.38
C ILE A 50 9.17 2.36 1.74
N GLN A 51 9.08 3.25 2.73
CA GLN A 51 8.61 2.89 4.08
C GLN A 51 7.16 2.40 4.06
N TRP A 52 6.26 3.08 3.34
CA TRP A 52 4.87 2.63 3.16
C TRP A 52 4.81 1.24 2.53
N VAL A 53 5.56 1.01 1.46
CA VAL A 53 5.61 -0.30 0.78
C VAL A 53 6.05 -1.40 1.75
N SER A 54 7.11 -1.15 2.52
CA SER A 54 7.64 -2.09 3.52
C SER A 54 6.61 -2.40 4.61
N THR A 55 6.02 -1.38 5.24
CA THR A 55 5.05 -1.54 6.33
C THR A 55 3.78 -2.27 5.87
N ILE A 56 3.28 -1.98 4.67
CA ILE A 56 2.09 -2.63 4.12
C ILE A 56 2.36 -4.12 3.85
N ASN A 57 3.49 -4.45 3.21
CA ASN A 57 3.85 -5.84 2.92
C ASN A 57 4.10 -6.66 4.19
N GLN A 58 4.71 -6.07 5.23
CA GLN A 58 4.86 -6.71 6.54
C GLN A 58 3.52 -7.00 7.19
N SER A 59 2.58 -6.05 7.13
CA SER A 59 1.25 -6.18 7.71
C SER A 59 0.42 -7.25 6.99
N ALA A 60 0.50 -7.30 5.65
CA ALA A 60 -0.15 -8.34 4.85
C ALA A 60 0.37 -9.74 5.18
N THR A 61 1.69 -9.88 5.42
CA THR A 61 2.31 -11.15 5.78
C THR A 61 1.92 -11.62 7.18
N ARG A 62 1.85 -10.71 8.17
CA ARG A 62 1.46 -11.06 9.55
C ARG A 62 0.02 -11.58 9.66
N ILE A 63 -0.91 -11.06 8.85
CA ILE A 63 -2.31 -11.52 8.87
C ILE A 63 -2.41 -12.99 8.45
N ASN A 64 -1.52 -13.46 7.57
CA ASN A 64 -1.52 -14.86 7.12
C ASN A 64 -0.91 -15.84 8.16
N GLN A 65 -0.39 -15.34 9.28
CA GLN A 65 0.24 -16.16 10.33
C GLN A 65 -0.64 -16.37 11.57
N ILE A 66 -1.88 -15.87 11.59
CA ILE A 66 -2.80 -16.13 12.69
C ILE A 66 -3.43 -17.52 12.46
N PRO A 67 -3.15 -18.53 13.31
CA PRO A 67 -3.81 -19.82 13.21
C PRO A 67 -5.29 -19.64 13.55
N PHE A 68 -6.18 -20.25 12.79
CA PHE A 68 -7.57 -20.43 13.23
C PHE A 68 -7.54 -21.37 14.45
N THR A 69 -7.74 -20.80 15.64
CA THR A 69 -8.08 -21.55 16.87
C THR A 69 -9.59 -21.64 17.02
#